data_AF-A0A830GNM7-F1
#
_entry.id   AF-A0A830GNM7-F1
#
_cell.length_a   1.000
_cell.length_b   1.000
_cell.length_c   1.000
_cell.angle_alpha   90.00
_cell.angle_beta   90.00
_cell.angle_gamma   90.00
#
_symmetry.space_group_name_H-M   'P 1'
#
loop_
_entity.id
_entity.type
_entity.pdbx_description
1 polymer ?
#
loop_
_entity_poly.entity_id
_entity_poly.type
_entity_poly.pdbx_seq_one_letter_code
_entity_poly.pdbx_strand_id
1 'polypeptide(L)'
;MPPIGRARNQKTNRRREVLRVTVANAIPIVGVVALGWNAAALLLLYWLELGVDSVWALVRAVFAGRPPALDTDGLLVGPLAARQPTLSVPGTSMDVYLVTLVGLPLTVLIVAIGWLFAGAVLVGPTSNPSSGTLSTVVLAAIGLFVVTGITTLRTYFHDGEYRKHNSQTAFSGHLFRIITVFVGGLVTVAFVTAATEGPSVEISRVDPATVGLPLLLTIALGKFTADFCGVYSDRLAVYFESYDQEYGWFDPPPEPEPVEATLDETPERVRPVRLGRVFGGPLRLPYHMGCVSLGGIGLVVAGLFALGQAWQIVTVVVTASVAVPCLLMCLDQLLRYGTVEYRIAPDDGVIVAYDRLFGTALWRLESWAQTDVRVETTPVDTLLGTETVSVDHPDGQFILPHLPDSDPVLAISEAARSPARRLIPGRRAWFT
;
A
#
# COMPACT_ATOMS: atom_id res chain seq x y z
N MET A 1 2.19 31.12 -20.49
CA MET A 1 2.55 31.90 -19.28
C MET A 1 1.91 31.22 -18.07
N PRO A 2 2.67 30.74 -17.07
CA PRO A 2 2.07 30.14 -15.89
C PRO A 2 1.37 31.22 -15.05
N PRO A 3 0.21 30.94 -14.43
CA PRO A 3 -0.55 31.94 -13.73
C PRO A 3 0.24 32.46 -12.52
N ILE A 4 0.36 33.79 -12.41
CA ILE A 4 1.14 34.53 -11.40
C ILE A 4 0.78 34.09 -9.95
N GLY A 5 -0.44 33.57 -9.74
CA GLY A 5 -0.89 32.99 -8.48
C GLY A 5 -0.15 31.71 -8.04
N ARG A 6 0.18 30.79 -8.97
CA ARG A 6 0.92 29.54 -8.65
C ARG A 6 2.34 29.85 -8.18
N ALA A 7 3.03 30.77 -8.85
CA ALA A 7 4.40 31.14 -8.53
C ALA A 7 4.53 31.83 -7.17
N ARG A 8 3.52 32.62 -6.77
CA ARG A 8 3.50 33.30 -5.45
C ARG A 8 3.23 32.32 -4.32
N ASN A 9 2.28 31.39 -4.50
CA ASN A 9 1.98 30.33 -3.52
C ASN A 9 3.17 29.37 -3.31
N GLN A 10 3.86 28.97 -4.38
CA GLN A 10 5.07 28.15 -4.28
C GLN A 10 6.18 28.85 -3.49
N LYS A 11 6.42 30.15 -3.74
CA LYS A 11 7.44 30.92 -3.00
C LYS A 11 7.12 31.06 -1.51
N THR A 12 5.85 31.27 -1.13
CA THR A 12 5.45 31.38 0.28
C THR A 12 5.47 30.04 1.00
N ASN A 13 5.09 28.95 0.34
CA ASN A 13 5.17 27.61 0.92
C ASN A 13 6.63 27.21 1.18
N ARG A 14 7.51 27.46 0.20
CA ARG A 14 8.95 27.16 0.31
C ARG A 14 9.66 27.97 1.39
N ARG A 15 9.32 29.25 1.58
CA ARG A 15 9.88 30.04 2.71
C ARG A 15 9.49 29.45 4.07
N ARG A 16 8.27 28.94 4.21
CA ARG A 16 7.84 28.25 5.44
C ARG A 16 8.57 26.93 5.62
N GLU A 17 8.80 26.20 4.55
CA GLU A 17 9.52 24.93 4.56
C GLU A 17 11.00 25.10 4.93
N VAL A 18 11.69 26.08 4.34
CA VAL A 18 13.07 26.46 4.72
C VAL A 18 13.14 26.92 6.18
N LEU A 19 12.18 27.75 6.62
CA LEU A 19 12.11 28.18 8.01
C LEU A 19 11.92 26.99 8.95
N ARG A 20 11.05 26.05 8.59
CA ARG A 20 10.81 24.82 9.36
C ARG A 20 12.06 23.98 9.47
N VAL A 21 12.78 23.76 8.37
CA VAL A 21 14.06 23.02 8.36
C VAL A 21 15.12 23.75 9.19
N THR A 22 15.19 25.08 9.09
CA THR A 22 16.15 25.88 9.86
C THR A 22 15.87 25.80 11.36
N VAL A 23 14.60 25.90 11.77
CA VAL A 23 14.19 25.77 13.18
C VAL A 23 14.44 24.35 13.68
N ALA A 24 14.13 23.33 12.90
CA ALA A 24 14.38 21.92 13.27
C ALA A 24 15.88 21.64 13.47
N ASN A 25 16.74 22.21 12.63
CA ASN A 25 18.19 22.06 12.74
C ASN A 25 18.84 22.96 13.81
N ALA A 26 18.14 23.99 14.31
CA ALA A 26 18.61 24.79 15.42
C ALA A 26 18.54 24.04 16.77
N ILE A 27 17.61 23.10 16.93
CA ILE A 27 17.41 22.34 18.18
C ILE A 27 18.68 21.55 18.56
N PRO A 28 19.29 20.74 17.67
CA PRO A 28 20.58 20.10 17.94
C PRO A 28 21.69 21.07 18.33
N ILE A 29 21.79 22.23 17.67
CA ILE A 29 22.84 23.23 17.91
C ILE A 29 22.68 23.85 19.30
N VAL A 30 21.46 24.25 19.66
CA VAL A 30 21.16 24.76 21.00
C VAL A 30 21.43 23.68 22.05
N GLY A 31 21.08 22.43 21.75
CA GLY A 31 21.39 21.30 22.61
C GLY A 31 22.88 21.15 22.90
N VAL A 32 23.73 21.22 21.87
CA VAL A 32 25.20 21.13 22.03
C VAL A 32 25.75 22.35 22.78
N VAL A 33 25.37 23.56 22.37
CA VAL A 33 25.98 24.80 22.87
C VAL A 33 25.47 25.21 24.25
N ALA A 34 24.17 25.04 24.52
CA ALA A 34 23.54 25.52 25.75
C ALA A 34 23.21 24.39 26.75
N LEU A 35 22.99 23.17 26.28
CA LEU A 35 22.59 22.02 27.12
C LEU A 35 23.70 20.96 27.26
N GLY A 36 24.87 21.20 26.68
CA GLY A 36 26.03 20.32 26.76
C GLY A 36 25.81 18.95 26.12
N TRP A 37 24.97 18.86 25.09
CA TRP A 37 24.72 17.59 24.39
C TRP A 37 25.98 17.09 23.71
N ASN A 38 26.27 15.80 23.92
CA ASN A 38 27.34 15.07 23.25
C ASN A 38 26.79 14.30 22.04
N ALA A 39 27.67 13.60 21.31
CA ALA A 39 27.26 12.84 20.13
C ALA A 39 26.20 11.78 20.43
N ALA A 40 26.29 11.11 21.59
CA ALA A 40 25.29 10.13 22.03
C ALA A 40 23.91 10.77 22.21
N ALA A 41 23.83 11.97 22.80
CA ALA A 41 22.58 12.71 22.95
C ALA A 41 21.95 13.09 21.60
N LEU A 42 22.76 13.49 20.61
CA LEU A 42 22.28 13.79 19.26
C LEU A 42 21.80 12.55 18.52
N LEU A 43 22.56 11.45 18.58
CA LEU A 43 22.18 10.19 17.97
C LEU A 43 20.87 9.65 18.57
N LEU A 44 20.72 9.76 19.90
CA LEU A 44 19.48 9.42 20.60
C LEU A 44 18.32 10.31 20.13
N LEU A 45 18.51 11.63 20.04
CA LEU A 45 17.48 12.55 19.56
C LEU A 45 17.04 12.21 18.13
N TYR A 46 17.97 11.95 17.21
CA TYR A 46 17.65 11.63 15.82
C TYR A 46 16.98 10.27 15.66
N TRP A 47 17.34 9.29 16.49
CA TRP A 47 16.62 8.01 16.55
C TRP A 47 15.18 8.19 17.07
N LEU A 48 14.96 9.06 18.07
CA LEU A 48 13.62 9.40 18.54
C LEU A 48 12.83 10.18 17.48
N GLU A 49 13.46 11.12 16.78
CA GLU A 49 12.86 11.85 15.66
C GLU A 49 12.40 10.91 14.56
N LEU A 50 13.22 9.91 14.20
CA LEU A 50 12.85 8.86 13.25
C LEU A 50 11.59 8.10 13.70
N GLY A 51 11.47 7.80 14.99
CA GLY A 51 10.28 7.18 15.59
C GLY A 51 9.04 8.09 15.51
N VAL A 52 9.18 9.37 15.85
CA VAL A 52 8.13 10.38 15.75
C VAL A 52 7.60 10.48 14.32
N ASP A 53 8.51 10.58 13.34
CA ASP A 53 8.14 10.67 11.94
C ASP A 53 7.49 9.39 11.42
N SER A 54 7.93 8.23 11.92
CA SER A 54 7.31 6.93 11.62
C SER A 54 5.85 6.87 12.09
N VAL A 55 5.58 7.34 13.32
CA VAL A 55 4.21 7.40 13.86
C VAL A 55 3.33 8.29 12.99
N TRP A 56 3.79 9.49 12.66
CA TRP A 56 3.02 10.42 11.83
C TRP A 56 2.90 9.97 10.36
N ALA A 57 3.86 9.20 9.84
CA ALA A 57 3.75 8.54 8.54
C ALA A 57 2.67 7.45 8.55
N LEU A 58 2.61 6.63 9.60
CA LEU A 58 1.54 5.63 9.77
C LEU A 58 0.16 6.28 9.89
N VAL A 59 0.03 7.37 10.65
CA VAL A 59 -1.22 8.14 10.75
C VAL A 59 -1.64 8.65 9.37
N ARG A 60 -0.72 9.25 8.60
CA ARG A 60 -1.02 9.70 7.23
C ARG A 60 -1.42 8.54 6.33
N ALA A 61 -0.73 7.41 6.40
CA ALA A 61 -1.05 6.23 5.61
C ALA A 61 -2.46 5.68 5.88
N VAL A 62 -2.90 5.66 7.14
CA VAL A 62 -4.25 5.20 7.54
C VAL A 62 -5.34 6.10 6.96
N PHE A 63 -5.15 7.42 6.99
CA PHE A 63 -6.13 8.39 6.52
C PHE A 63 -5.90 8.86 5.07
N ALA A 64 -5.11 8.10 4.30
CA ALA A 64 -4.85 8.38 2.91
C ALA A 64 -6.16 8.23 2.10
N GLY A 65 -6.50 9.26 1.34
CA GLY A 65 -7.79 9.37 0.64
C GLY A 65 -7.83 8.73 -0.74
N ARG A 66 -6.70 8.19 -1.23
CA ARG A 66 -6.66 7.41 -2.48
C ARG A 66 -6.54 5.92 -2.21
N PRO A 67 -7.12 5.06 -3.08
CA PRO A 67 -7.04 3.62 -2.92
C PRO A 67 -5.57 3.15 -2.94
N PRO A 68 -5.22 2.15 -2.10
CA PRO A 68 -3.90 1.55 -2.14
C PRO A 68 -3.66 0.88 -3.50
N ALA A 69 -2.49 1.09 -4.10
CA ALA A 69 -2.08 0.45 -5.34
C ALA A 69 -1.62 -0.99 -5.05
N LEU A 70 -2.57 -1.87 -4.79
CA LEU A 70 -2.31 -3.29 -4.54
C LEU A 70 -2.77 -4.11 -5.72
N ASP A 71 -2.02 -5.18 -5.98
CA ASP A 71 -2.37 -6.14 -7.00
C ASP A 71 -3.71 -6.83 -6.65
N THR A 72 -4.63 -6.82 -7.62
CA THR A 72 -5.99 -7.37 -7.50
C THR A 72 -5.99 -8.90 -7.62
N ASP A 73 -4.88 -9.48 -8.10
CA ASP A 73 -4.69 -10.92 -8.23
C ASP A 73 -4.17 -11.58 -6.95
N GLY A 74 -3.72 -10.77 -5.98
CA GLY A 74 -3.23 -11.24 -4.69
C GLY A 74 -4.29 -12.01 -3.89
N LEU A 75 -3.87 -13.05 -3.16
CA LEU A 75 -4.77 -13.84 -2.33
C LEU A 75 -5.35 -13.02 -1.18
N LEU A 76 -6.68 -13.06 -1.00
CA LEU A 76 -7.47 -12.37 0.04
C LEU A 76 -7.44 -10.84 -0.03
N VAL A 77 -6.26 -10.26 -0.26
CA VAL A 77 -6.02 -8.82 -0.35
C VAL A 77 -6.53 -8.28 -1.68
N GLY A 78 -6.31 -9.00 -2.79
CA GLY A 78 -6.77 -8.59 -4.12
C GLY A 78 -8.29 -8.41 -4.24
N PRO A 79 -9.12 -9.36 -3.77
CA PRO A 79 -10.58 -9.21 -3.76
C PRO A 79 -11.07 -8.02 -2.94
N LEU A 80 -10.38 -7.72 -1.83
CA LEU A 80 -10.69 -6.55 -1.00
C LEU A 80 -10.20 -5.25 -1.65
N ALA A 81 -9.05 -5.29 -2.34
CA ALA A 81 -8.51 -4.17 -3.10
C ALA A 81 -9.45 -3.80 -4.27
N ALA A 82 -10.03 -4.78 -4.96
CA ALA A 82 -11.03 -4.55 -6.01
C ALA A 82 -12.28 -3.81 -5.50
N ARG A 83 -12.74 -4.16 -4.29
CA ARG A 83 -13.96 -3.61 -3.69
C ARG A 83 -13.78 -2.22 -3.11
N GLN A 84 -12.54 -1.86 -2.80
CA GLN A 84 -12.15 -0.61 -2.14
C GLN A 84 -13.09 -0.21 -0.98
N PRO A 85 -13.44 -1.11 -0.05
CA PRO A 85 -14.43 -0.80 0.97
C PRO A 85 -13.90 0.28 1.91
N THR A 86 -14.67 1.35 2.07
CA THR A 86 -14.34 2.50 2.90
C THR A 86 -15.13 2.51 4.19
N LEU A 87 -14.48 2.93 5.27
CA LEU A 87 -15.07 3.22 6.57
C LEU A 87 -15.06 4.73 6.78
N SER A 88 -16.24 5.34 6.76
CA SER A 88 -16.36 6.76 7.04
C SER A 88 -16.10 7.04 8.52
N VAL A 89 -15.25 8.04 8.78
CA VAL A 89 -14.91 8.46 10.14
C VAL A 89 -16.02 9.35 10.68
N PRO A 90 -16.66 9.02 11.83
CA PRO A 90 -17.75 9.81 12.37
C PRO A 90 -17.35 11.28 12.59
N GLY A 91 -18.12 12.20 12.02
CA GLY A 91 -17.89 13.65 12.18
C GLY A 91 -16.84 14.27 11.25
N THR A 92 -16.29 13.53 10.29
CA THR A 92 -15.40 14.07 9.25
C THR A 92 -15.80 13.57 7.86
N SER A 93 -15.33 14.22 6.80
CA SER A 93 -15.50 13.79 5.40
C SER A 93 -14.38 12.84 4.95
N MET A 94 -13.86 12.03 5.87
CA MET A 94 -12.72 11.15 5.63
C MET A 94 -13.16 9.71 5.59
N ASP A 95 -12.65 9.00 4.60
CA ASP A 95 -12.91 7.60 4.37
C ASP A 95 -11.60 6.83 4.53
N VAL A 96 -11.62 5.79 5.36
CA VAL A 96 -10.47 4.90 5.58
C VAL A 96 -10.70 3.62 4.81
N TYR A 97 -9.78 3.27 3.90
CA TYR A 97 -9.85 2.01 3.17
C TYR A 97 -9.55 0.83 4.11
N LEU A 98 -10.45 -0.15 4.17
CA LEU A 98 -10.31 -1.33 5.03
C LEU A 98 -9.04 -2.12 4.72
N VAL A 99 -8.65 -2.17 3.45
CA VAL A 99 -7.43 -2.85 2.98
C VAL A 99 -6.18 -2.25 3.63
N THR A 100 -6.14 -0.93 3.79
CA THR A 100 -5.06 -0.25 4.51
C THR A 100 -5.02 -0.68 5.97
N LEU A 101 -6.18 -0.85 6.60
CA LEU A 101 -6.29 -1.29 7.99
C LEU A 101 -5.83 -2.74 8.19
N VAL A 102 -6.11 -3.60 7.21
CA VAL A 102 -5.62 -5.00 7.19
C VAL A 102 -4.10 -5.06 6.96
N GLY A 103 -3.56 -4.19 6.11
CA GLY A 103 -2.11 -4.10 5.88
C GLY A 103 -1.33 -3.42 7.01
N LEU A 104 -2.00 -2.58 7.82
CA LEU A 104 -1.37 -1.76 8.84
C LEU A 104 -0.51 -2.54 9.85
N PRO A 105 -0.94 -3.70 10.42
CA PRO A 105 -0.11 -4.43 11.37
C PRO A 105 1.23 -4.89 10.78
N LEU A 106 1.21 -5.32 9.51
CA LEU A 106 2.44 -5.71 8.80
C LEU A 106 3.34 -4.49 8.58
N THR A 107 2.78 -3.36 8.15
CA THR A 107 3.55 -2.11 8.00
C THR A 107 4.13 -1.66 9.33
N VAL A 108 3.35 -1.67 10.42
CA VAL A 108 3.82 -1.33 11.78
C VAL A 108 4.95 -2.26 12.20
N LEU A 109 4.85 -3.56 11.93
CA LEU A 109 5.90 -4.53 12.24
C LEU A 109 7.20 -4.23 11.49
N ILE A 110 7.13 -4.00 10.17
CA ILE A 110 8.29 -3.66 9.34
C ILE A 110 8.96 -2.39 9.85
N VAL A 111 8.16 -1.36 10.15
CA VAL A 111 8.66 -0.08 10.67
C VAL A 111 9.27 -0.23 12.05
N ALA A 112 8.64 -1.00 12.94
CA ALA A 112 9.18 -1.27 14.27
C ALA A 112 10.52 -2.01 14.18
N ILE A 113 10.64 -3.03 13.31
CA ILE A 113 11.90 -3.73 13.06
C ILE A 113 12.97 -2.75 12.55
N GLY A 114 12.64 -1.92 11.56
CA GLY A 114 13.57 -0.93 11.01
C GLY A 114 14.03 0.09 12.06
N TRP A 115 13.12 0.58 12.91
CA TRP A 115 13.42 1.54 13.97
C TRP A 115 14.24 0.92 15.11
N LEU A 116 13.93 -0.31 15.53
CA LEU A 116 14.72 -1.03 16.53
C LEU A 116 16.12 -1.33 16.01
N PHE A 117 16.24 -1.77 14.77
CA PHE A 117 17.53 -2.03 14.13
C PHE A 117 18.36 -0.75 13.98
N ALA A 118 17.75 0.36 13.53
CA ALA A 118 18.41 1.65 13.50
C ALA A 118 18.89 2.10 14.89
N GLY A 119 18.09 1.88 15.94
CA GLY A 119 18.48 2.14 17.33
C GLY A 119 19.68 1.30 17.77
N ALA A 120 19.68 0.01 17.44
CA ALA A 120 20.79 -0.90 17.76
C ALA A 120 22.10 -0.47 17.08
N VAL A 121 22.05 0.06 15.85
CA VAL A 121 23.22 0.52 15.11
C VAL A 121 23.68 1.92 15.53
N LEU A 122 22.75 2.86 15.71
CA LEU A 122 23.06 4.28 15.97
C LEU A 122 23.32 4.56 17.45
N VAL A 123 22.48 4.02 18.34
CA VAL A 123 22.49 4.33 19.78
C VAL A 123 23.20 3.22 20.55
N GLY A 124 23.05 1.95 20.13
CA GLY A 124 23.63 0.79 20.82
C GLY A 124 25.14 0.89 21.12
N PRO A 125 25.99 1.36 20.19
CA PRO A 125 27.42 1.51 20.44
C PRO A 125 27.82 2.72 21.30
N THR A 126 26.86 3.59 21.65
CA THR A 126 27.13 4.85 22.35
C THR A 126 27.00 4.69 23.87
N SER A 127 27.70 5.53 24.62
CA SER A 127 27.55 5.59 26.07
C SER A 127 26.21 6.23 26.45
N ASN A 128 25.59 5.70 27.50
CA ASN A 128 24.32 6.25 27.99
C ASN A 128 24.49 7.72 28.40
N PRO A 129 23.64 8.65 27.92
CA PRO A 129 23.70 10.03 28.34
C PRO A 129 23.38 10.16 29.84
N SER A 130 23.86 11.24 30.45
CA SER A 130 23.50 11.57 31.85
C SER A 130 21.99 11.72 32.00
N SER A 131 21.45 11.47 33.20
CA SER A 131 20.00 11.59 33.47
C SER A 131 19.44 12.98 33.13
N GLY A 132 20.22 14.05 33.40
CA GLY A 132 19.88 15.42 33.01
C GLY A 132 19.81 15.58 31.49
N THR A 133 20.83 15.13 30.77
CA THR A 133 20.85 15.16 29.29
C THR A 133 19.69 14.36 28.70
N LEU A 134 19.45 13.14 29.20
CA LEU A 134 18.35 12.28 28.77
C LEU A 134 17.00 13.00 28.91
N SER A 135 16.75 13.68 30.04
CA SER A 135 15.50 14.42 30.25
C SER A 135 15.30 15.55 29.22
N THR A 136 16.36 16.28 28.88
CA THR A 136 16.30 17.35 27.87
C THR A 136 16.11 16.81 26.46
N VAL A 137 16.71 15.66 26.13
CA VAL A 137 16.53 14.98 24.83
C VAL A 137 15.11 14.46 24.67
N VAL A 138 14.55 13.83 25.71
CA VAL A 138 13.16 13.37 25.71
C VAL A 138 12.20 14.54 25.59
N LEU A 139 12.44 15.64 26.30
CA LEU A 139 11.63 16.85 26.19
C LEU A 139 11.67 17.43 24.76
N ALA A 140 12.85 17.45 24.13
CA ALA A 140 12.99 17.86 22.74
C ALA A 140 12.23 16.92 21.78
N ALA A 141 12.28 15.61 22.01
CA ALA A 141 11.53 14.62 21.23
C ALA A 141 10.00 14.79 21.37
N ILE A 142 9.50 15.10 22.57
CA ILE A 142 8.08 15.43 22.79
C ILE A 142 7.72 16.71 22.03
N GLY A 143 8.57 17.74 22.08
CA GLY A 143 8.40 18.96 21.31
C GLY A 143 8.31 18.69 19.81
N LEU A 144 9.20 17.85 19.27
CA LEU A 144 9.17 17.40 17.88
C LEU A 144 7.87 16.66 17.56
N PHE A 145 7.42 15.75 18.44
CA PHE A 145 6.16 15.03 18.27
C PHE A 145 4.96 15.97 18.16
N VAL A 146 4.87 16.97 19.04
CA VAL A 146 3.78 17.96 19.04
C VAL A 146 3.84 18.85 17.80
N VAL A 147 5.02 19.37 17.45
CA VAL A 147 5.18 20.24 16.27
C VAL A 147 4.86 19.47 14.99
N THR A 148 5.43 18.28 14.80
CA THR A 148 5.15 17.42 13.65
C THR A 148 3.67 17.04 13.62
N GLY A 149 3.05 16.76 14.77
CA GLY A 149 1.62 16.53 14.87
C GLY A 149 0.78 17.71 14.40
N ILE A 150 0.99 18.90 14.97
CA ILE A 150 0.24 20.12 14.58
C ILE A 150 0.38 20.39 13.08
N THR A 151 1.57 20.24 12.51
CA THR A 151 1.77 20.42 11.07
C THR A 151 1.07 19.35 10.24
N THR A 152 1.02 18.10 10.72
CA THR A 152 0.30 17.02 10.04
C THR A 152 -1.20 17.30 10.08
N LEU A 153 -1.75 17.66 11.24
CA LEU A 153 -3.16 18.06 11.36
C LEU A 153 -3.52 19.23 10.43
N ARG A 154 -2.66 20.24 10.35
CA ARG A 154 -2.94 21.42 9.52
C ARG A 154 -2.78 21.15 8.02
N THR A 155 -1.62 20.65 7.61
CA THR A 155 -1.32 20.49 6.19
C THR A 155 -2.00 19.26 5.60
N TYR A 156 -1.96 18.14 6.31
CA TYR A 156 -2.47 16.88 5.77
C TYR A 156 -3.99 16.82 5.83
N PHE A 157 -4.55 17.05 7.02
CA PHE A 157 -5.99 16.89 7.26
C PHE A 157 -6.79 18.15 6.92
N HIS A 158 -6.39 19.32 7.42
CA HIS A 158 -7.14 20.55 7.20
C HIS A 158 -6.98 21.12 5.77
N ASP A 159 -5.76 21.18 5.23
CA ASP A 159 -5.54 21.66 3.85
C ASP A 159 -5.89 20.57 2.80
N GLY A 160 -6.17 19.35 3.26
CA GLY A 160 -6.73 18.27 2.46
C GLY A 160 -5.75 17.55 1.55
N GLU A 161 -4.45 17.54 1.89
CA GLU A 161 -3.44 16.77 1.14
C GLU A 161 -3.66 15.26 1.21
N TYR A 162 -4.40 14.78 2.21
CA TYR A 162 -4.77 13.37 2.31
C TYR A 162 -5.44 12.84 1.04
N ARG A 163 -6.19 13.67 0.30
CA ARG A 163 -6.87 13.31 -0.95
C ARG A 163 -5.93 13.01 -2.13
N LYS A 164 -4.66 13.38 -2.01
CA LYS A 164 -3.66 13.20 -3.08
C LYS A 164 -2.79 11.96 -2.91
N HIS A 165 -2.84 11.33 -1.73
CA HIS A 165 -1.95 10.24 -1.37
C HIS A 165 -2.76 8.96 -1.16
N ASN A 166 -2.17 7.82 -1.53
CA ASN A 166 -2.58 6.50 -1.05
C ASN A 166 -1.70 6.10 0.15
N SER A 167 -2.01 4.97 0.79
CA SER A 167 -1.28 4.51 1.98
C SER A 167 0.23 4.34 1.73
N GLN A 168 0.62 3.86 0.54
CA GLN A 168 2.00 3.61 0.15
C GLN A 168 2.78 4.89 -0.14
N THR A 169 2.21 5.84 -0.89
CA THR A 169 2.84 7.16 -1.18
C THR A 169 2.86 8.07 0.03
N ALA A 170 1.89 7.96 0.94
CA ALA A 170 1.93 8.64 2.24
C ALA A 170 3.13 8.16 3.09
N PHE A 171 3.62 6.95 2.83
CA PHE A 171 4.73 6.32 3.55
C PHE A 171 6.07 6.35 2.79
N SER A 172 6.07 6.40 1.46
CA SER A 172 7.26 6.25 0.62
C SER A 172 8.34 7.30 0.90
N GLY A 173 7.95 8.56 1.08
CA GLY A 173 8.89 9.63 1.46
C GLY A 173 9.61 9.37 2.79
N HIS A 174 8.99 8.61 3.70
CA HIS A 174 9.60 8.24 4.98
C HIS A 174 10.52 7.01 4.86
N LEU A 175 10.22 6.07 3.98
CA LEU A 175 11.10 4.93 3.69
C LEU A 175 12.49 5.38 3.23
N PHE A 176 12.53 6.34 2.30
CA PHE A 176 13.80 6.92 1.86
C PHE A 176 14.57 7.54 3.03
N ARG A 177 13.88 8.24 3.93
CA ARG A 177 14.52 8.83 5.11
C ARG A 177 15.07 7.78 6.07
N ILE A 178 14.32 6.69 6.31
CA ILE A 178 14.82 5.54 7.09
C ILE A 178 16.08 4.94 6.44
N ILE A 179 16.06 4.73 5.12
CA ILE A 179 17.21 4.19 4.37
C ILE A 179 18.40 5.14 4.42
N THR A 180 18.19 6.44 4.22
CA THR A 180 19.27 7.45 4.28
C THR A 180 19.87 7.53 5.68
N VAL A 181 19.04 7.55 6.73
CA VAL A 181 19.51 7.54 8.13
C VAL A 181 20.26 6.24 8.43
N PHE A 182 19.78 5.10 7.91
CA PHE A 182 20.45 3.81 8.07
C PHE A 182 21.82 3.78 7.40
N VAL A 183 21.92 4.15 6.12
CA VAL A 183 23.19 4.21 5.37
C VAL A 183 24.13 5.23 6.00
N GLY A 184 23.64 6.41 6.37
CA GLY A 184 24.42 7.42 7.07
C GLY A 184 24.93 6.93 8.43
N GLY A 185 24.11 6.18 9.17
CA GLY A 185 24.50 5.52 10.41
C GLY A 185 25.58 4.47 10.21
N LEU A 186 25.43 3.61 9.20
CA LEU A 186 26.42 2.58 8.86
C LEU A 186 27.76 3.18 8.45
N VAL A 187 27.75 4.25 7.64
CA VAL A 187 28.96 5.00 7.26
C VAL A 187 29.59 5.64 8.49
N THR A 188 28.81 6.20 9.41
CA THR A 188 29.32 6.79 10.66
C THR A 188 29.99 5.73 11.51
N VAL A 189 29.36 4.57 11.71
CA VAL A 189 29.94 3.44 12.45
C VAL A 189 31.20 2.92 11.77
N ALA A 190 31.19 2.76 10.44
CA ALA A 190 32.36 2.33 9.68
C ALA A 190 33.53 3.32 9.79
N PHE A 191 33.25 4.63 9.74
CA PHE A 191 34.27 5.67 9.88
C PHE A 191 34.85 5.72 11.29
N VAL A 192 34.00 5.59 12.32
CA VAL A 192 34.43 5.47 13.71
C VAL A 192 35.29 4.22 13.89
N THR A 193 34.87 3.08 13.34
CA THR A 193 35.60 1.80 13.41
C THR A 193 36.93 1.85 12.66
N ALA A 194 37.01 2.58 11.54
CA ALA A 194 38.25 2.77 10.79
C ALA A 194 39.20 3.77 11.47
N ALA A 195 38.66 4.75 12.18
CA ALA A 195 39.43 5.74 12.95
C ALA A 195 39.94 5.19 14.28
N THR A 196 39.33 4.12 14.80
CA THR A 196 39.78 3.41 16.01
C THR A 196 40.48 2.11 15.60
N GLU A 197 41.77 1.94 15.86
CA GLU A 197 42.50 0.71 15.53
C GLU A 197 41.99 -0.51 16.33
N GLY A 198 40.89 -1.13 15.92
CA GLY A 198 40.48 -2.48 16.32
C GLY A 198 38.97 -2.71 16.51
N PRO A 199 38.48 -3.97 16.40
CA PRO A 199 37.05 -4.32 16.36
C PRO A 199 36.32 -4.23 17.71
N SER A 200 37.00 -3.81 18.77
CA SER A 200 36.56 -3.95 20.17
C SER A 200 36.69 -2.68 21.01
N VAL A 201 36.94 -1.54 20.38
CA VAL A 201 36.99 -0.26 21.09
C VAL A 201 35.58 0.31 21.18
N GLU A 202 34.96 0.22 22.36
CA GLU A 202 33.79 1.02 22.70
C GLU A 202 34.06 2.48 22.33
N ILE A 203 33.11 3.15 21.67
CA ILE A 203 33.20 4.58 21.30
C ILE A 203 33.60 5.44 22.52
N SER A 204 33.31 4.96 23.73
CA SER A 204 33.70 5.46 25.04
C SER A 204 35.22 5.66 25.29
N ARG A 205 36.11 4.95 24.58
CA ARG A 205 37.58 5.01 24.81
C ARG A 205 38.33 5.96 23.88
N VAL A 206 37.62 6.55 22.92
CA VAL A 206 38.19 7.51 21.99
C VAL A 206 38.23 8.88 22.63
N ASP A 207 39.37 9.57 22.56
CA ASP A 207 39.56 10.89 23.16
C ASP A 207 38.45 11.86 22.69
N PRO A 208 37.59 12.36 23.61
CA PRO A 208 36.47 13.24 23.27
C PRO A 208 36.89 14.51 22.51
N ALA A 209 38.14 14.97 22.71
CA ALA A 209 38.67 16.15 22.05
C ALA A 209 39.02 15.91 20.56
N THR A 210 39.42 14.69 20.20
CA THR A 210 39.92 14.36 18.84
C THR A 210 38.81 13.84 17.93
N VAL A 211 37.84 13.10 18.46
CA VAL A 211 36.75 12.50 17.66
C VAL A 211 35.38 13.11 17.95
N GLY A 212 35.17 13.70 19.14
CA GLY A 212 33.87 14.26 19.52
C GLY A 212 33.42 15.44 18.66
N LEU A 213 34.27 16.46 18.49
CA LEU A 213 33.92 17.65 17.70
C LEU A 213 33.76 17.35 16.20
N PRO A 214 34.69 16.63 15.53
CA PRO A 214 34.52 16.28 14.12
C PRO A 214 33.31 15.38 13.87
N LEU A 215 33.00 14.43 14.77
CA LEU A 215 31.82 13.57 14.69
C LEU A 215 30.53 14.39 14.84
N LEU A 216 30.47 15.29 15.84
CA LEU A 216 29.34 16.19 16.04
C LEU A 216 29.07 17.06 14.80
N LEU A 217 30.13 17.64 14.24
CA LEU A 217 30.03 18.44 13.01
C LEU A 217 29.59 17.60 11.82
N THR A 218 30.12 16.38 11.68
CA THR A 218 29.73 15.47 10.58
C THR A 218 28.26 15.07 10.68
N ILE A 219 27.79 14.70 11.88
CA ILE A 219 26.39 14.32 12.09
C ILE A 219 25.47 15.53 11.86
N ALA A 220 25.78 16.69 12.44
CA ALA A 220 24.95 17.88 12.30
C ALA A 220 24.92 18.42 10.86
N LEU A 221 26.08 18.51 10.20
CA LEU A 221 26.17 18.97 8.82
C LEU A 221 25.58 17.96 7.84
N GLY A 222 25.76 16.68 8.09
CA GLY A 222 25.15 15.59 7.32
C GLY A 222 23.62 15.66 7.37
N LYS A 223 23.04 15.82 8.56
CA LYS A 223 21.60 16.03 8.72
C LYS A 223 21.13 17.29 8.02
N PHE A 224 21.78 18.43 8.26
CA PHE A 224 21.41 19.69 7.63
C PHE A 224 21.42 19.59 6.11
N THR A 225 22.44 18.92 5.55
CA THR A 225 22.55 18.69 4.11
C THR A 225 21.42 17.80 3.60
N ALA A 226 21.09 16.71 4.31
CA ALA A 226 19.99 15.83 3.95
C ALA A 226 18.64 16.56 3.97
N ASP A 227 18.36 17.31 5.04
CA ASP A 227 17.13 18.08 5.18
C ASP A 227 17.04 19.19 4.11
N PHE A 228 18.15 19.86 3.81
CA PHE A 228 18.24 20.89 2.78
C PHE A 228 18.02 20.32 1.38
N CYS A 229 18.63 19.17 1.06
CA CYS A 229 18.38 18.44 -0.17
C CYS A 229 16.89 18.06 -0.29
N GLY A 230 16.24 17.69 0.83
CA GLY A 230 14.80 17.44 0.89
C GLY A 230 13.96 18.65 0.43
N VAL A 231 14.29 19.86 0.87
CA VAL A 231 13.59 21.11 0.46
C VAL A 231 13.74 21.41 -1.04
N TYR A 232 14.85 20.97 -1.63
CA TYR A 232 15.13 21.14 -3.06
C TYR A 232 14.83 19.88 -3.89
N SER A 233 14.19 18.87 -3.29
CA SER A 233 13.84 17.61 -3.95
C SER A 233 13.02 17.85 -5.23
N ASP A 234 12.08 18.79 -5.25
CA ASP A 234 11.31 19.13 -6.47
C ASP A 234 12.19 19.51 -7.69
N ARG A 235 13.36 20.11 -7.46
CA ARG A 235 14.30 20.48 -8.53
C ARG A 235 15.26 19.34 -8.89
N LEU A 236 15.56 18.49 -7.92
CA LEU A 236 16.30 17.25 -8.16
C LEU A 236 15.42 16.21 -8.86
N ALA A 237 14.11 16.21 -8.63
CA ALA A 237 13.13 15.34 -9.27
C ALA A 237 13.14 15.51 -10.79
N VAL A 238 13.30 16.74 -11.29
CA VAL A 238 13.48 17.01 -12.74
C VAL A 238 14.70 16.29 -13.32
N TYR A 239 15.74 16.04 -12.51
CA TYR A 239 16.91 15.25 -12.91
C TYR A 239 16.69 13.73 -12.80
N PHE A 240 15.75 13.28 -11.95
CA PHE A 240 15.41 11.86 -11.76
C PHE A 240 14.16 11.42 -12.53
N GLU A 241 13.53 12.33 -13.29
CA GLU A 241 12.32 12.09 -14.08
C GLU A 241 12.50 10.98 -15.13
N SER A 242 13.74 10.78 -15.61
CA SER A 242 14.08 9.65 -16.49
C SER A 242 14.03 8.29 -15.79
N TYR A 243 14.39 8.22 -14.51
CA TYR A 243 14.32 6.98 -13.72
C TYR A 243 12.89 6.69 -13.26
N ASP A 244 12.12 7.73 -12.97
CA ASP A 244 10.71 7.59 -12.61
C ASP A 244 9.88 7.03 -13.77
N GLN A 245 10.12 7.50 -14.99
CA GLN A 245 9.39 7.05 -16.18
C GLN A 245 9.77 5.62 -16.63
N GLU A 246 10.96 5.14 -16.28
CA GLU A 246 11.43 3.78 -16.60
C GLU A 246 11.03 2.73 -15.56
N TYR A 247 10.80 3.13 -14.30
CA TYR A 247 10.50 2.20 -13.20
C TYR A 247 9.18 2.46 -12.45
N GLY A 248 8.45 3.56 -12.70
CA GLY A 248 7.13 3.86 -12.12
C GLY A 248 7.12 4.18 -10.61
N TRP A 249 8.13 4.87 -10.08
CA TRP A 249 8.30 5.06 -8.63
C TRP A 249 7.39 6.16 -8.04
N PHE A 250 6.91 7.08 -8.87
CA PHE A 250 6.08 8.24 -8.50
C PHE A 250 4.81 8.38 -9.36
N ASP A 251 4.33 7.30 -9.99
CA ASP A 251 3.02 7.36 -10.64
C ASP A 251 1.96 7.85 -9.64
N PRO A 252 1.16 8.87 -10.00
CA PRO A 252 0.16 9.40 -9.10
C PRO A 252 -0.79 8.26 -8.71
N PRO A 253 -1.13 8.12 -7.40
CA PRO A 253 -1.96 7.01 -6.99
C PRO A 253 -3.27 6.99 -7.78
N PRO A 254 -3.80 5.81 -8.13
CA PRO A 254 -5.01 5.72 -8.92
C PRO A 254 -6.13 6.53 -8.28
N GLU A 255 -6.87 7.27 -9.10
CA GLU A 255 -8.06 7.96 -8.63
C GLU A 255 -9.20 6.95 -8.42
N PRO A 256 -10.07 7.14 -7.43
CA PRO A 256 -11.27 6.31 -7.31
C PRO A 256 -12.13 6.56 -8.55
N GLU A 257 -12.24 5.57 -9.43
CA GLU A 257 -13.09 5.63 -10.61
C GLU A 257 -14.44 4.97 -10.25
N PRO A 258 -15.51 5.76 -10.04
CA PRO A 258 -16.80 5.20 -9.69
C PRO A 258 -17.40 4.49 -10.90
N VAL A 259 -17.58 3.18 -10.79
CA VAL A 259 -18.29 2.39 -11.81
C VAL A 259 -19.78 2.71 -11.73
N GLU A 260 -20.39 3.07 -12.86
CA GLU A 260 -21.80 3.39 -12.94
C GLU A 260 -22.67 2.14 -12.72
N ALA A 261 -23.38 2.12 -11.59
CA ALA A 261 -24.23 1.01 -11.16
C ALA A 261 -25.69 1.11 -11.64
N THR A 262 -26.08 2.28 -12.17
CA THR A 262 -27.43 2.57 -12.65
C THR A 262 -27.67 1.94 -14.01
N LEU A 263 -28.82 1.29 -14.12
CA LEU A 263 -29.36 0.72 -15.35
C LEU A 263 -30.76 1.34 -15.51
N ASP A 264 -31.10 1.72 -16.74
CA ASP A 264 -32.34 2.44 -17.03
C ASP A 264 -33.58 1.57 -16.84
N GLU A 265 -33.41 0.25 -17.01
CA GLU A 265 -34.47 -0.75 -16.86
C GLU A 265 -34.24 -1.69 -15.67
N THR A 266 -35.25 -2.47 -15.31
CA THR A 266 -35.13 -3.49 -14.25
C THR A 266 -34.24 -4.64 -14.75
N PRO A 267 -33.00 -4.78 -14.25
CA PRO A 267 -32.08 -5.75 -14.80
C PRO A 267 -32.43 -7.17 -14.35
N GLU A 268 -32.17 -8.13 -15.22
CA GLU A 268 -32.12 -9.54 -14.85
C GLU A 268 -30.94 -9.77 -13.89
N ARG A 269 -31.14 -10.60 -12.87
CA ARG A 269 -30.17 -10.79 -11.79
C ARG A 269 -29.70 -12.23 -11.74
N VAL A 270 -28.47 -12.45 -12.19
CA VAL A 270 -27.86 -13.77 -12.19
C VAL A 270 -26.80 -13.85 -11.10
N ARG A 271 -26.68 -15.01 -10.46
CA ARG A 271 -25.77 -15.22 -9.34
C ARG A 271 -25.05 -16.55 -9.46
N PRO A 272 -23.79 -16.64 -9.02
CA PRO A 272 -23.12 -17.92 -8.86
C PRO A 272 -23.89 -18.81 -7.87
N VAL A 273 -23.95 -20.12 -8.13
CA VAL A 273 -24.57 -21.08 -7.21
C VAL A 273 -23.82 -21.13 -5.87
N ARG A 274 -24.53 -21.38 -4.76
CA ARG A 274 -23.95 -21.27 -3.40
C ARG A 274 -22.73 -22.17 -3.19
N LEU A 275 -22.75 -23.39 -3.72
CA LEU A 275 -21.63 -24.32 -3.61
C LEU A 275 -20.43 -23.90 -4.48
N GLY A 276 -20.68 -23.34 -5.66
CA GLY A 276 -19.64 -22.79 -6.54
C GLY A 276 -18.89 -21.61 -5.91
N ARG A 277 -19.57 -20.81 -5.08
CA ARG A 277 -18.95 -19.71 -4.32
C ARG A 277 -17.92 -20.18 -3.28
N VAL A 278 -18.08 -21.39 -2.75
CA VAL A 278 -17.20 -21.94 -1.69
C VAL A 278 -16.12 -22.83 -2.30
N PHE A 279 -16.50 -23.72 -3.22
CA PHE A 279 -15.63 -24.78 -3.71
C PHE A 279 -14.98 -24.48 -5.07
N GLY A 280 -15.30 -23.35 -5.71
CA GLY A 280 -14.71 -22.95 -6.98
C GLY A 280 -13.19 -22.72 -6.93
N GLY A 281 -12.68 -22.23 -5.79
CA GLY A 281 -11.26 -21.93 -5.57
C GLY A 281 -10.35 -23.16 -5.41
N PRO A 282 -10.60 -24.08 -4.45
CA PRO A 282 -9.68 -25.17 -4.13
C PRO A 282 -9.46 -26.18 -5.26
N LEU A 283 -10.37 -26.30 -6.24
CA LEU A 283 -10.18 -27.18 -7.41
C LEU A 283 -9.33 -26.54 -8.52
N ARG A 284 -9.00 -25.24 -8.41
CA ARG A 284 -8.02 -24.54 -9.27
C ARG A 284 -6.62 -24.44 -8.62
N LEU A 285 -6.37 -25.19 -7.53
CA LEU A 285 -5.10 -25.20 -6.77
C LEU A 285 -3.81 -25.21 -7.63
N PRO A 286 -3.70 -25.96 -8.75
CA PRO A 286 -2.46 -26.02 -9.54
C PRO A 286 -2.06 -24.69 -10.17
N TYR A 287 -3.02 -23.78 -10.36
CA TYR A 287 -2.80 -22.50 -11.05
C TYR A 287 -2.40 -21.37 -10.09
N HIS A 288 -2.52 -21.57 -8.77
CA HIS A 288 -2.11 -20.60 -7.74
C HIS A 288 -0.79 -21.03 -7.08
N MET A 289 0.33 -20.74 -7.76
CA MET A 289 1.67 -21.20 -7.37
C MET A 289 2.04 -20.84 -5.92
N GLY A 290 1.62 -19.67 -5.42
CA GLY A 290 1.89 -19.25 -4.04
C GLY A 290 1.28 -20.15 -2.96
N CYS A 291 0.07 -20.67 -3.17
CA CYS A 291 -0.59 -21.56 -2.20
C CYS A 291 -0.06 -22.99 -2.26
N VAL A 292 0.36 -23.44 -3.45
CA VAL A 292 1.10 -24.69 -3.61
C VAL A 292 2.43 -24.62 -2.88
N SER A 293 3.16 -23.49 -2.99
CA SER A 293 4.41 -23.29 -2.25
C SER A 293 4.20 -23.31 -0.73
N LEU A 294 3.15 -22.67 -0.21
CA LEU A 294 2.84 -22.67 1.22
C LEU A 294 2.59 -24.09 1.76
N GLY A 295 1.77 -24.87 1.05
CA GLY A 295 1.54 -26.28 1.40
C GLY A 295 2.81 -27.13 1.28
N GLY A 296 3.58 -26.92 0.21
CA GLY A 296 4.85 -27.61 -0.02
C GLY A 296 5.89 -27.37 1.08
N ILE A 297 6.07 -26.13 1.52
CA ILE A 297 6.96 -25.79 2.65
C ILE A 297 6.52 -26.52 3.92
N GLY A 298 5.22 -26.53 4.22
CA GLY A 298 4.70 -27.26 5.38
C GLY A 298 4.98 -28.76 5.30
N LEU A 299 4.84 -29.38 4.11
CA LEU A 299 5.19 -30.78 3.89
C LEU A 299 6.70 -31.06 4.06
N VAL A 300 7.57 -30.14 3.62
CA VAL A 300 9.02 -30.23 3.85
C VAL A 300 9.32 -30.19 5.35
N VAL A 301 8.70 -29.26 6.09
CA VAL A 301 8.82 -29.18 7.55
C VAL A 301 8.33 -30.47 8.22
N ALA A 302 7.21 -31.04 7.76
CA ALA A 302 6.73 -32.32 8.26
C ALA A 302 7.75 -33.45 7.99
N GLY A 303 8.39 -33.47 6.81
CA GLY A 303 9.47 -34.40 6.48
C GLY A 303 10.65 -34.31 7.44
N LEU A 304 11.05 -33.09 7.85
CA LEU A 304 12.10 -32.90 8.86
C LEU A 304 11.72 -33.50 10.22
N PHE A 305 10.46 -33.35 10.66
CA PHE A 305 9.98 -33.97 11.90
C PHE A 305 9.85 -35.49 11.80
N ALA A 306 9.55 -36.03 10.62
CA ALA A 306 9.49 -37.46 10.39
C ALA A 306 10.87 -38.14 10.55
N LEU A 307 11.95 -37.46 10.14
CA LEU A 307 13.33 -37.93 10.39
C LEU A 307 13.61 -38.08 11.90
N GLY A 308 13.04 -37.20 12.72
CA GLY A 308 13.08 -37.26 14.19
C GLY A 308 12.05 -38.21 14.82
N GLN A 309 11.30 -39.00 14.04
CA GLN A 309 10.24 -39.91 14.50
C GLN A 309 9.11 -39.23 15.30
N ALA A 310 8.94 -37.91 15.15
CA ALA A 310 7.92 -37.15 15.87
C ALA A 310 6.56 -37.20 15.16
N TRP A 311 5.98 -38.39 14.99
CA TRP A 311 4.80 -38.65 14.15
C TRP A 311 3.56 -37.83 14.51
N GLN A 312 3.35 -37.50 15.80
CA GLN A 312 2.25 -36.62 16.21
C GLN A 312 2.39 -35.22 15.58
N ILE A 313 3.60 -34.66 15.56
CA ILE A 313 3.89 -33.37 14.93
C ILE A 313 3.71 -33.48 13.43
N VAL A 314 4.19 -34.57 12.82
CA VAL A 314 4.03 -34.83 11.38
C VAL A 314 2.54 -34.79 10.99
N THR A 315 1.66 -35.50 11.69
CA THR A 315 0.22 -35.51 11.37
C THR A 315 -0.39 -34.13 11.46
N VAL A 316 -0.05 -33.35 12.50
CA VAL A 316 -0.55 -31.98 12.67
C VAL A 316 -0.05 -31.08 11.53
N VAL A 317 1.24 -31.12 11.23
CA VAL A 317 1.85 -30.28 10.19
C VAL A 317 1.33 -30.66 8.81
N VAL A 318 1.21 -31.95 8.48
CA VAL A 318 0.63 -32.40 7.19
C VAL A 318 -0.82 -31.95 7.06
N THR A 319 -1.62 -32.13 8.12
CA THR A 319 -3.03 -31.69 8.11
C THR A 319 -3.12 -30.18 7.91
N ALA A 320 -2.31 -29.40 8.61
CA ALA A 320 -2.26 -27.95 8.46
C ALA A 320 -1.77 -27.53 7.05
N SER A 321 -0.81 -28.25 6.48
CA SER A 321 -0.23 -27.97 5.15
C SER A 321 -1.23 -28.14 4.03
N VAL A 322 -2.26 -28.97 4.21
CA VAL A 322 -3.37 -29.13 3.26
C VAL A 322 -4.54 -28.23 3.63
N ALA A 323 -4.94 -28.22 4.90
CA ALA A 323 -6.13 -27.50 5.35
C ALA A 323 -5.98 -25.98 5.23
N VAL A 324 -4.82 -25.41 5.56
CA VAL A 324 -4.60 -23.95 5.52
C VAL A 324 -4.67 -23.42 4.08
N PRO A 325 -3.90 -23.92 3.09
CA PRO A 325 -4.03 -23.44 1.72
C PRO A 325 -5.45 -23.63 1.15
N CYS A 326 -6.09 -24.78 1.40
CA CYS A 326 -7.47 -25.02 0.97
C CYS A 326 -8.45 -24.00 1.58
N LEU A 327 -8.34 -23.73 2.88
CA LEU A 327 -9.20 -22.75 3.56
C LEU A 327 -8.95 -21.34 3.02
N LEU A 328 -7.69 -20.97 2.76
CA LEU A 328 -7.35 -19.69 2.14
C LEU A 328 -7.95 -19.55 0.74
N MET A 329 -7.91 -20.60 -0.10
CA MET A 329 -8.57 -20.61 -1.42
C MET A 329 -10.09 -20.45 -1.32
N CYS A 330 -10.74 -21.19 -0.41
CA CYS A 330 -12.18 -21.08 -0.20
C CYS A 330 -12.55 -19.66 0.26
N LEU A 331 -11.76 -19.09 1.17
CA LEU A 331 -11.98 -17.74 1.67
C LEU A 331 -11.76 -16.70 0.56
N ASP A 332 -10.73 -16.84 -0.26
CA ASP A 332 -10.47 -15.98 -1.41
C ASP A 332 -11.64 -16.03 -2.41
N GLN A 333 -12.11 -17.23 -2.76
CA GLN A 333 -13.25 -17.43 -3.67
C GLN A 333 -14.53 -16.79 -3.12
N LEU A 334 -14.78 -16.98 -1.82
CA LEU A 334 -15.91 -16.35 -1.13
C LEU A 334 -15.81 -14.84 -1.13
N LEU A 335 -14.60 -14.30 -0.91
CA LEU A 335 -14.37 -12.86 -0.98
C LEU A 335 -14.55 -12.37 -2.42
N ARG A 336 -14.07 -13.07 -3.46
CA ARG A 336 -14.19 -12.65 -4.86
C ARG A 336 -15.61 -12.67 -5.38
N TYR A 337 -16.34 -13.76 -5.18
CA TYR A 337 -17.61 -14.03 -5.87
C TYR A 337 -18.79 -14.28 -4.93
N GLY A 338 -18.55 -14.41 -3.63
CA GLY A 338 -19.59 -14.82 -2.67
C GLY A 338 -20.77 -13.85 -2.57
N THR A 339 -20.48 -12.55 -2.69
CA THR A 339 -21.43 -11.45 -2.54
C THR A 339 -21.78 -10.76 -3.85
N VAL A 340 -21.19 -11.22 -4.96
CA VAL A 340 -21.37 -10.64 -6.29
C VAL A 340 -22.69 -11.09 -6.90
N GLU A 341 -23.38 -10.14 -7.51
CA GLU A 341 -24.58 -10.32 -8.31
C GLU A 341 -24.35 -9.67 -9.67
N TYR A 342 -24.61 -10.40 -10.74
CA TYR A 342 -24.54 -9.89 -12.10
C TYR A 342 -25.89 -9.31 -12.47
N ARG A 343 -25.91 -8.00 -12.76
CA ARG A 343 -27.09 -7.28 -13.25
C ARG A 343 -26.95 -7.15 -14.76
N ILE A 344 -27.88 -7.78 -15.46
CA ILE A 344 -27.88 -7.89 -16.91
C ILE A 344 -29.03 -7.05 -17.45
N ALA A 345 -28.73 -6.12 -18.35
CA ALA A 345 -29.71 -5.37 -19.13
C ALA A 345 -29.58 -5.80 -20.60
N PRO A 346 -30.40 -6.77 -21.08
CA PRO A 346 -30.27 -7.32 -22.42
C PRO A 346 -30.48 -6.27 -23.52
N ASP A 347 -31.44 -5.37 -23.32
CA ASP A 347 -31.84 -4.36 -24.30
C ASP A 347 -30.78 -3.24 -24.47
N ASP A 348 -30.12 -2.87 -23.37
CA ASP A 348 -28.99 -1.92 -23.37
C ASP A 348 -27.65 -2.58 -23.76
N GLY A 349 -27.58 -3.91 -23.71
CA GLY A 349 -26.36 -4.68 -23.95
C GLY A 349 -25.29 -4.46 -22.89
N VAL A 350 -25.70 -4.30 -21.63
CA VAL A 350 -24.82 -3.96 -20.50
C VAL A 350 -24.86 -5.05 -19.42
N ILE A 351 -23.68 -5.39 -18.88
CA ILE A 351 -23.55 -6.23 -17.69
C ILE A 351 -22.79 -5.46 -16.61
N VAL A 352 -23.33 -5.43 -15.39
CA VAL A 352 -22.68 -4.83 -14.23
C VAL A 352 -22.49 -5.90 -13.16
N ALA A 353 -21.25 -6.09 -12.71
CA ALA A 353 -20.97 -6.86 -11.51
C ALA A 353 -21.17 -5.98 -10.27
N TYR A 354 -22.13 -6.35 -9.43
CA TYR A 354 -22.51 -5.58 -8.25
C TYR A 354 -22.20 -6.36 -6.98
N ASP A 355 -21.46 -5.75 -6.05
CA ASP A 355 -21.23 -6.32 -4.73
C ASP A 355 -22.35 -5.92 -3.76
N ARG A 356 -23.07 -6.94 -3.25
CA ARG A 356 -24.15 -6.72 -2.29
C ARG A 356 -23.69 -6.39 -0.88
N LEU A 357 -22.47 -6.75 -0.49
CA LEU A 357 -21.98 -6.54 0.87
C LEU A 357 -21.57 -5.09 1.11
N PHE A 358 -20.84 -4.52 0.15
CA PHE A 358 -20.37 -3.13 0.22
C PHE A 358 -21.22 -2.16 -0.61
N GLY A 359 -22.16 -2.67 -1.43
CA GLY A 359 -23.07 -1.85 -2.22
C GLY A 359 -22.42 -1.16 -3.40
N THR A 360 -21.26 -1.65 -3.86
CA THR A 360 -20.43 -1.04 -4.90
C THR A 360 -20.52 -1.83 -6.21
N ALA A 361 -20.50 -1.13 -7.34
CA ALA A 361 -20.28 -1.76 -8.65
C ALA A 361 -18.77 -2.01 -8.81
N LEU A 362 -18.41 -3.23 -9.21
CA LEU A 362 -17.02 -3.67 -9.36
C LEU A 362 -16.51 -3.37 -10.77
N TRP A 363 -17.32 -3.68 -11.77
CA TRP A 363 -17.04 -3.41 -13.17
C TRP A 363 -18.34 -3.36 -13.96
N ARG A 364 -18.30 -2.64 -15.08
CA ARG A 364 -19.39 -2.48 -16.03
C ARG A 364 -18.83 -2.79 -17.41
N LEU A 365 -19.52 -3.67 -18.12
CA LEU A 365 -19.19 -4.05 -19.47
C LEU A 365 -20.29 -3.54 -20.40
N GLU A 366 -19.93 -2.65 -21.31
CA GLU A 366 -20.82 -2.10 -22.32
C GLU A 366 -20.40 -2.58 -23.72
N SER A 367 -21.36 -2.96 -24.56
CA SER A 367 -21.13 -3.12 -26.01
C SER A 367 -19.99 -4.08 -26.42
N TRP A 368 -19.85 -5.20 -25.72
CA TRP A 368 -18.90 -6.30 -25.98
C TRP A 368 -19.16 -7.14 -27.26
N ALA A 369 -19.73 -6.54 -28.29
CA ALA A 369 -20.11 -7.17 -29.56
C ALA A 369 -18.93 -7.82 -30.32
N GLN A 370 -17.71 -7.31 -30.09
CA GLN A 370 -16.48 -7.73 -30.75
C GLN A 370 -15.54 -8.52 -29.83
N THR A 371 -16.02 -8.88 -28.65
CA THR A 371 -15.27 -9.52 -27.57
C THR A 371 -15.41 -11.04 -27.69
N ASP A 372 -14.31 -11.78 -27.54
CA ASP A 372 -14.36 -13.25 -27.54
C ASP A 372 -15.02 -13.71 -26.24
N VAL A 373 -16.10 -14.49 -26.38
CA VAL A 373 -16.86 -15.03 -25.24
C VAL A 373 -16.68 -16.53 -25.25
N ARG A 374 -16.11 -17.06 -24.18
CA ARG A 374 -15.86 -18.49 -24.02
C ARG A 374 -16.68 -19.01 -22.86
N VAL A 375 -17.38 -20.12 -23.12
CA VAL A 375 -18.09 -20.86 -22.08
C VAL A 375 -17.26 -22.09 -21.75
N GLU A 376 -16.83 -22.19 -20.51
CA GLU A 376 -16.02 -23.30 -20.01
C GLU A 376 -16.80 -24.09 -18.95
N THR A 377 -16.64 -25.40 -19.00
CA THR A 377 -17.14 -26.32 -17.97
C THR A 377 -15.97 -26.86 -17.18
N THR A 378 -15.73 -26.29 -16.00
CA THR A 378 -14.74 -26.81 -15.05
C THR A 378 -15.22 -28.10 -14.35
N PRO A 379 -14.35 -28.88 -13.68
CA PRO A 379 -14.80 -30.04 -12.89
C PRO A 379 -15.83 -29.70 -11.81
N VAL A 380 -15.74 -28.49 -11.23
CA VAL A 380 -16.73 -27.95 -10.28
C VAL A 380 -18.06 -27.70 -10.99
N ASP A 381 -18.00 -27.13 -12.19
CA ASP A 381 -19.15 -26.84 -13.03
C ASP A 381 -19.88 -28.12 -13.44
N THR A 382 -19.16 -29.16 -13.85
CA THR A 382 -19.74 -30.48 -14.15
C THR A 382 -20.42 -31.10 -12.92
N LEU A 383 -19.80 -30.96 -11.74
CA LEU A 383 -20.36 -31.50 -10.50
C LEU A 383 -21.63 -30.76 -10.05
N LEU A 384 -21.67 -29.44 -10.27
CA LEU A 384 -22.77 -28.57 -9.83
C LEU A 384 -23.83 -28.32 -10.91
N GLY A 385 -23.60 -28.78 -12.14
CA GLY A 385 -24.45 -28.47 -13.30
C GLY A 385 -24.44 -26.98 -13.62
N THR A 386 -23.28 -26.32 -13.52
CA THR A 386 -23.12 -24.90 -13.81
C THR A 386 -22.16 -24.66 -14.96
N GLU A 387 -22.04 -23.40 -15.40
CA GLU A 387 -21.11 -22.99 -16.44
C GLU A 387 -20.33 -21.75 -15.99
N THR A 388 -19.08 -21.63 -16.46
CA THR A 388 -18.26 -20.45 -16.24
C THR A 388 -18.09 -19.72 -17.56
N VAL A 389 -18.49 -18.45 -17.62
CA VAL A 389 -18.34 -17.61 -18.81
C VAL A 389 -17.12 -16.70 -18.63
N SER A 390 -16.18 -16.76 -19.57
CA SER A 390 -15.04 -15.85 -19.65
C SER A 390 -15.16 -14.95 -20.86
N VAL A 391 -14.75 -13.70 -20.67
CA VAL A 391 -15.00 -12.60 -21.58
C VAL A 391 -13.71 -11.82 -21.79
N ASP A 392 -13.14 -11.91 -22.98
CA ASP A 392 -11.85 -11.27 -23.29
C ASP A 392 -12.06 -9.86 -23.87
N HIS A 393 -12.11 -8.84 -23.01
CA HIS A 393 -12.27 -7.43 -23.37
C HIS A 393 -10.90 -6.74 -23.53
N PRO A 394 -10.78 -5.67 -24.35
CA PRO A 394 -9.54 -4.87 -24.42
C PRO A 394 -9.07 -4.33 -23.06
N ASP A 395 -9.98 -4.09 -22.12
CA ASP A 395 -9.64 -3.63 -20.77
C ASP A 395 -9.28 -4.76 -19.80
N GLY A 396 -9.41 -6.02 -20.22
CA GLY A 396 -9.08 -7.19 -19.41
C GLY A 396 -10.04 -8.36 -19.60
N GLN A 397 -9.69 -9.48 -18.97
CA GLN A 397 -10.53 -10.68 -18.96
C GLN A 397 -11.53 -10.62 -17.79
N PHE A 398 -12.83 -10.73 -18.09
CA PHE A 398 -13.89 -10.81 -17.08
C PHE A 398 -14.41 -12.24 -16.96
N ILE A 399 -14.47 -12.75 -15.73
CA ILE A 399 -14.88 -14.14 -15.45
C ILE A 399 -16.16 -14.11 -14.63
N LEU A 400 -17.19 -14.80 -15.11
CA LEU A 400 -18.47 -15.04 -14.43
C LEU A 400 -18.55 -16.54 -14.08
N PRO A 401 -18.12 -16.94 -12.86
CA PRO A 401 -18.03 -18.35 -12.51
C PRO A 401 -19.36 -18.94 -12.00
N HIS A 402 -19.54 -20.23 -12.28
CA HIS A 402 -20.58 -21.09 -11.70
C HIS A 402 -22.02 -20.55 -11.84
N LEU A 403 -22.35 -20.04 -13.03
CA LEU A 403 -23.68 -19.58 -13.36
C LEU A 403 -24.63 -20.79 -13.54
N PRO A 404 -25.86 -20.73 -13.02
CA PRO A 404 -26.86 -21.79 -13.21
C PRO A 404 -27.39 -21.84 -14.64
N ASP A 405 -27.32 -20.70 -15.35
CA ASP A 405 -27.75 -20.53 -16.73
C ASP A 405 -26.88 -19.44 -17.36
N SER A 406 -26.29 -19.72 -18.51
CA SER A 406 -25.46 -18.80 -19.28
C SER A 406 -26.24 -18.11 -20.40
N ASP A 407 -27.47 -18.57 -20.71
CA ASP A 407 -28.30 -18.06 -21.80
C ASP A 407 -28.53 -16.54 -21.72
N PRO A 408 -28.82 -15.92 -20.55
CA PRO A 408 -28.98 -14.47 -20.45
C PRO A 408 -27.71 -13.68 -20.82
N VAL A 409 -26.54 -14.26 -20.56
CA VAL A 409 -25.24 -13.65 -20.85
C VAL A 409 -24.91 -13.80 -22.34
N LEU A 410 -25.19 -14.99 -22.91
CA LEU A 410 -24.97 -15.28 -24.32
C LEU A 410 -25.93 -14.51 -25.24
N ALA A 411 -27.18 -14.33 -24.83
CA ALA A 411 -28.19 -13.58 -25.57
C ALA A 411 -27.74 -12.15 -25.91
N ILE A 412 -26.98 -11.50 -25.01
CA ILE A 412 -26.42 -10.18 -25.27
C ILE A 412 -25.35 -10.25 -26.36
N SER A 413 -24.46 -11.25 -26.31
CA SER A 413 -23.42 -11.42 -27.30
C SER A 413 -24.01 -11.69 -28.69
N GLU A 414 -25.09 -12.47 -28.78
CA GLU A 414 -25.79 -12.78 -30.02
C GLU A 414 -26.56 -11.57 -30.57
N ALA A 415 -27.24 -10.82 -29.70
CA ALA A 415 -27.92 -9.57 -30.05
C ALA A 415 -26.93 -8.53 -30.58
N ALA A 416 -25.73 -8.48 -30.01
CA ALA A 416 -24.67 -7.57 -30.42
C ALA A 416 -23.99 -8.00 -31.74
N ARG A 417 -23.90 -9.30 -32.02
CA ARG A 417 -23.37 -9.87 -33.28
C ARG A 417 -24.36 -9.81 -34.45
N SER A 418 -25.66 -9.63 -34.19
CA SER A 418 -26.69 -9.56 -35.23
C SER A 418 -26.90 -8.11 -35.70
N PRO A 419 -26.44 -7.70 -36.90
CA PRO A 419 -26.74 -6.38 -37.41
C PRO A 419 -28.16 -6.37 -37.99
N ALA A 420 -29.19 -6.28 -37.15
CA ALA A 420 -30.56 -6.23 -37.63
C ALA A 420 -31.46 -5.27 -36.82
N ARG A 421 -31.69 -4.10 -37.44
CA ARG A 421 -32.79 -3.14 -37.24
C ARG A 421 -32.71 -2.19 -36.04
N ARG A 422 -31.76 -1.24 -36.11
CA ARG A 422 -32.14 0.16 -35.83
C ARG A 422 -33.05 0.64 -36.96
N LEU A 423 -34.35 0.41 -36.83
CA LEU A 423 -35.35 1.13 -37.61
C LEU A 423 -35.24 2.61 -37.20
N ILE A 424 -34.55 3.41 -38.02
CA ILE A 424 -34.63 4.87 -37.96
C ILE A 424 -36.09 5.23 -38.29
N PRO A 425 -36.90 5.74 -37.35
CA PRO A 425 -38.22 6.24 -37.68
C PRO A 425 -38.02 7.61 -38.33
N GLY A 426 -38.21 7.69 -39.65
CA GLY A 426 -38.42 8.96 -40.32
C GLY A 426 -37.36 9.36 -41.34
N ARG A 427 -37.45 8.80 -42.54
CA ARG A 427 -37.36 9.63 -43.74
C ARG A 427 -38.54 9.32 -44.64
N ARG A 428 -39.51 10.23 -44.62
CA ARG A 428 -40.59 10.29 -45.61
C ARG A 428 -39.97 10.44 -46.99
N ALA A 429 -40.44 9.60 -47.91
CA ALA A 429 -40.30 9.82 -49.34
C ALA A 429 -40.82 11.21 -49.70
N TRP A 430 -40.03 11.95 -50.47
CA TRP A 430 -40.52 13.03 -51.31
C TRP A 430 -39.98 12.79 -52.72
N PHE A 431 -40.93 12.74 -53.66
CA PHE A 431 -40.74 12.68 -55.10
C PHE A 431 -39.85 13.82 -55.61
N THR A 432 -38.93 13.50 -56.53
CA THR A 432 -38.96 13.94 -57.95
C THR A 432 -38.10 13.00 -58.77
#